data_AF-A0A950CNG4-F1
#
_entry.id   AF-A0A950CNG4-F1
#
_cell.length_a   1.000
_cell.length_b   1.000
_cell.length_c   1.000
_cell.angle_alpha   90.00
_cell.angle_beta   90.00
_cell.angle_gamma   90.00
#
_symmetry.space_group_name_H-M   'P 1'
#
loop_
_entity.id
_entity.type
_entity.pdbx_description
1 polymer ?
#
loop_
_entity_poly.entity_id
_entity_poly.type
_entity_poly.pdbx_seq_one_letter_code
_entity_poly.pdbx_strand_id
1 'polypeptide(L)'
;MKISRREFVRRVGILGGVGAAHVAMEALGLAPVPVSYAGPPSLPPPYGKRVKVVILGAGIAGLTAGYELHKAGYEVTILEARDRVGGRNWTIRRGAHVKLEDGTEQHCTFDDGLYFNAGPARIPSNHQAVLGYCREFGVELQVEVNSNRSALLLNEQVNHGQPLQQRQVINDTRGHVSELLAKAIRRGALDQEMTASDKERVVEFLRAYGDLSPDLFYKGSTRSGYRALPGAGTDEGVPRDPIDLRMLLDENLWAGVLFEDIFVMQATMLQPVGGMDRIPAAFEKRLRSQIRLGARVSEIRKLPDGVRIVYGRAGETASITAAYAIVTIPLPVLARIENNFSPPFRRAITNTAYDNAVKIAWQSPRFWETEAHIYGGISFVNRETRLVWYPSESFQTSNGILLGCYNTGDDAKR
;
A
#
# COMPACT_ATOMS: atom_id res chain seq x y z
N MET A 1 -48.82 11.78 5.17
CA MET A 1 -47.82 12.46 4.31
C MET A 1 -46.84 11.42 3.79
N LYS A 2 -46.65 11.24 2.48
CA LYS A 2 -45.68 10.27 1.95
C LYS A 2 -44.26 10.80 2.20
N ILE A 3 -43.47 10.11 3.01
CA ILE A 3 -42.07 10.47 3.25
C ILE A 3 -41.26 10.05 2.02
N SER A 4 -40.49 10.98 1.44
CA SER A 4 -39.56 10.65 0.36
C SER A 4 -38.33 9.93 0.90
N ARG A 5 -37.68 9.08 0.09
CA ARG A 5 -36.45 8.36 0.48
C ARG A 5 -35.36 9.30 1.02
N ARG A 6 -35.23 10.50 0.42
CA ARG A 6 -34.31 11.55 0.86
C ARG A 6 -34.65 12.08 2.26
N GLU A 7 -35.93 12.33 2.51
CA GLU A 7 -36.39 12.86 3.79
C GLU A 7 -36.28 11.80 4.91
N PHE A 8 -36.49 10.52 4.58
CA PHE A 8 -36.25 9.41 5.51
C PHE A 8 -34.77 9.33 5.92
N VAL A 9 -33.84 9.26 4.97
CA VAL A 9 -32.39 9.19 5.25
C VAL A 9 -31.91 10.43 6.03
N ARG A 10 -32.42 11.62 5.69
CA ARG A 10 -32.08 12.86 6.40
C ARG A 10 -32.51 12.80 7.87
N ARG A 11 -33.71 12.28 8.16
CA ARG A 11 -34.21 12.15 9.55
C ARG A 11 -33.42 11.12 10.34
N VAL A 12 -33.05 10.00 9.72
CA VAL A 12 -32.16 9.00 10.35
C VAL A 12 -30.80 9.62 10.68
N GLY A 13 -30.23 10.43 9.77
CA GLY A 13 -28.97 11.13 10.02
C GLY A 13 -29.06 12.21 11.10
N ILE A 14 -30.19 12.90 11.23
CA ILE A 14 -30.42 13.88 12.31
C ILE A 14 -30.50 13.19 13.68
N LEU A 15 -31.13 12.01 13.75
CA LEU A 15 -31.35 11.30 15.01
C LEU A 15 -30.17 10.41 15.43
N GLY A 16 -29.48 9.78 14.48
CA GLY A 16 -28.44 8.78 14.74
C GLY A 16 -27.05 9.12 14.18
N GLY A 17 -26.86 10.35 13.70
CA GLY A 17 -25.59 10.80 13.11
C GLY A 17 -25.28 10.16 11.75
N VAL A 18 -24.08 10.47 11.24
CA VAL A 18 -23.65 10.07 9.89
C VAL A 18 -23.57 8.54 9.73
N GLY A 19 -23.20 7.80 10.79
CA GLY A 19 -23.17 6.34 10.78
C GLY A 19 -24.54 5.72 10.56
N ALA A 20 -25.57 6.18 11.27
CA ALA A 20 -26.95 5.69 11.10
C ALA A 20 -27.52 6.04 9.72
N ALA A 21 -27.23 7.25 9.20
CA ALA A 21 -27.60 7.61 7.83
C ALA A 21 -26.94 6.68 6.80
N HIS A 22 -25.68 6.32 7.01
CA HIS A 22 -24.94 5.43 6.11
C HIS A 22 -25.55 4.02 6.08
N VAL A 23 -25.79 3.42 7.24
CA VAL A 23 -26.46 2.11 7.35
C VAL A 23 -27.85 2.14 6.70
N ALA A 24 -28.63 3.21 6.90
CA ALA A 24 -29.93 3.34 6.25
C ALA A 24 -29.83 3.50 4.72
N MET A 25 -28.78 4.15 4.21
CA MET A 25 -28.51 4.22 2.77
C MET A 25 -28.10 2.86 2.19
N GLU A 26 -27.29 2.08 2.90
CA GLU A 26 -26.92 0.71 2.51
C GLU A 26 -28.16 -0.20 2.44
N ALA A 27 -28.98 -0.21 3.51
CA ALA A 27 -30.20 -1.01 3.58
C ALA A 27 -31.23 -0.64 2.49
N LEU A 28 -31.24 0.61 2.04
CA LEU A 28 -32.10 1.09 0.95
C LEU A 28 -31.47 0.91 -0.45
N GLY A 29 -30.27 0.34 -0.54
CA GLY A 29 -29.53 0.18 -1.81
C GLY A 29 -29.13 1.52 -2.44
N LEU A 30 -29.03 2.59 -1.65
CA LEU A 30 -28.65 3.94 -2.09
C LEU A 30 -27.14 4.18 -2.00
N ALA A 31 -26.42 3.30 -1.30
CA ALA A 31 -24.97 3.27 -1.23
C ALA A 31 -24.45 1.83 -1.40
N PRO A 32 -24.76 1.13 -2.51
CA PRO A 32 -24.06 -0.11 -2.77
C PRO A 32 -22.58 0.24 -2.84
N VAL A 33 -21.75 -0.41 -2.04
CA VAL A 33 -20.30 -0.38 -2.22
C VAL A 33 -20.05 -1.40 -3.34
N PRO A 34 -19.90 -0.99 -4.61
CA PRO A 34 -19.57 -1.95 -5.65
C PRO A 34 -18.25 -2.62 -5.27
N VAL A 35 -18.18 -3.95 -5.42
CA VAL A 35 -16.90 -4.65 -5.48
C VAL A 35 -16.04 -3.88 -6.49
N SER A 36 -14.78 -3.57 -6.12
CA SER A 36 -13.85 -2.82 -6.99
C SER A 36 -13.84 -3.46 -8.39
N TYR A 37 -14.53 -2.81 -9.33
CA TYR A 37 -14.81 -3.36 -10.65
C TYR A 37 -13.82 -2.74 -11.64
N ALA A 38 -13.09 -3.59 -12.35
CA ALA A 38 -12.12 -3.21 -13.37
C ALA A 38 -12.72 -3.01 -14.76
N GLY A 39 -14.04 -3.17 -14.91
CA GLY A 39 -14.69 -3.04 -16.21
C GLY A 39 -15.28 -1.65 -16.43
N PRO A 40 -15.67 -1.36 -17.68
CA PRO A 40 -16.22 -0.06 -18.03
C PRO A 40 -17.54 0.19 -17.27
N PRO A 41 -17.80 1.41 -16.79
CA PRO A 41 -19.10 1.73 -16.20
C PRO A 41 -20.21 1.40 -17.20
N SER A 42 -21.23 0.66 -16.77
CA SER A 42 -22.41 0.40 -17.60
C SER A 42 -23.22 1.69 -17.72
N LEU A 43 -23.15 2.33 -18.89
CA LEU A 43 -23.84 3.60 -19.18
C LEU A 43 -24.99 3.35 -20.19
N PRO A 44 -26.21 3.88 -19.96
CA PRO A 44 -27.32 3.74 -20.90
C PRO A 44 -27.18 4.69 -22.10
N PRO A 45 -27.23 4.22 -23.37
CA PRO A 45 -27.15 5.07 -24.56
C PRO A 45 -28.36 6.02 -24.75
N PRO A 46 -28.19 7.16 -25.46
CA PRO A 46 -26.94 7.69 -26.01
C PRO A 46 -26.21 8.58 -24.98
N TYR A 47 -25.12 8.07 -24.40
CA TYR A 47 -24.19 8.86 -23.60
C TYR A 47 -23.03 9.40 -24.45
N GLY A 48 -22.27 10.36 -23.92
CA GLY A 48 -20.93 10.70 -24.40
C GLY A 48 -20.81 11.61 -25.62
N LYS A 49 -21.70 11.57 -26.63
CA LYS A 49 -21.48 12.37 -27.85
C LYS A 49 -21.49 13.88 -27.58
N ARG A 50 -20.32 14.53 -27.78
CA ARG A 50 -20.07 15.99 -27.70
C ARG A 50 -20.18 16.62 -26.30
N VAL A 51 -20.24 15.83 -25.23
CA VAL A 51 -20.18 16.38 -23.87
C VAL A 51 -18.72 16.57 -23.48
N LYS A 52 -18.34 17.83 -23.21
CA LYS A 52 -16.99 18.20 -22.78
C LYS A 52 -16.80 17.98 -21.29
N VAL A 53 -15.75 17.24 -20.92
CA VAL A 53 -15.33 17.02 -19.54
C VAL A 53 -13.87 17.42 -19.37
N VAL A 54 -13.60 18.29 -18.39
CA VAL A 54 -12.23 18.65 -18.01
C VAL A 54 -11.83 17.93 -16.72
N ILE A 55 -10.65 17.32 -16.70
CA ILE A 55 -10.13 16.58 -15.55
C ILE A 55 -8.91 17.32 -15.02
N LEU A 56 -8.89 17.60 -13.73
CA LEU A 56 -7.83 18.37 -13.08
C LEU A 56 -6.90 17.41 -12.34
N GLY A 57 -5.72 17.17 -12.91
CA GLY A 57 -4.70 16.24 -12.47
C GLY A 57 -4.63 14.96 -13.31
N ALA A 58 -3.43 14.58 -13.74
CA ALA A 58 -3.11 13.31 -14.40
C ALA A 58 -2.48 12.30 -13.44
N GLY A 59 -2.94 12.27 -12.18
CA GLY A 59 -2.72 11.14 -11.28
C GLY A 59 -3.58 9.93 -11.65
N ILE A 60 -3.42 8.80 -10.96
CA ILE A 60 -4.18 7.55 -11.25
C ILE A 60 -5.69 7.81 -11.36
N ALA A 61 -6.29 8.54 -10.42
CA ALA A 61 -7.73 8.85 -10.47
C ALA A 61 -8.14 9.61 -11.75
N GLY A 62 -7.36 10.62 -12.15
CA GLY A 62 -7.65 11.42 -13.33
C GLY A 62 -7.40 10.66 -14.64
N LEU A 63 -6.35 9.84 -14.69
CA LEU A 63 -6.05 8.98 -15.82
C LEU A 63 -7.12 7.90 -16.01
N THR A 64 -7.56 7.24 -14.94
CA THR A 64 -8.65 6.27 -14.97
C THR A 64 -9.95 6.91 -15.43
N ALA A 65 -10.35 8.05 -14.84
CA ALA A 65 -11.56 8.76 -15.25
C ALA A 65 -11.48 9.22 -16.71
N GLY A 66 -10.33 9.73 -17.14
CA GLY A 66 -10.11 10.16 -18.52
C GLY A 66 -10.19 9.02 -19.51
N TYR A 67 -9.63 7.86 -19.17
CA TYR A 67 -9.67 6.66 -19.99
C TYR A 67 -11.10 6.17 -20.21
N GLU A 68 -11.85 5.97 -19.13
CA GLU A 68 -13.21 5.46 -19.21
C GLU A 68 -14.16 6.44 -19.91
N LEU A 69 -14.05 7.74 -19.63
CA LEU A 69 -14.86 8.76 -20.32
C LEU A 69 -14.50 8.86 -21.80
N HIS A 70 -13.22 8.80 -22.15
CA HIS A 70 -12.79 8.84 -23.54
C HIS A 70 -13.29 7.61 -24.30
N LYS A 71 -13.16 6.41 -23.72
CA LYS A 71 -13.68 5.14 -24.26
C LYS A 71 -15.21 5.19 -24.43
N ALA A 72 -15.90 5.90 -23.53
CA ALA A 72 -17.34 6.15 -23.58
C ALA A 72 -17.76 7.26 -24.57
N GLY A 73 -16.81 7.87 -25.31
CA GLY A 73 -17.09 8.83 -26.38
C GLY A 73 -17.22 10.31 -25.94
N TYR A 74 -16.88 10.64 -24.69
CA TYR A 74 -16.83 12.03 -24.21
C TYR A 74 -15.64 12.80 -24.79
N GLU A 75 -15.78 14.12 -24.92
CA GLU A 75 -14.66 15.01 -25.26
C GLU A 75 -13.89 15.36 -23.98
N VAL A 76 -12.77 14.69 -23.76
CA VAL A 76 -11.99 14.78 -22.51
C VAL A 76 -10.76 15.66 -22.70
N THR A 77 -10.50 16.55 -21.74
CA THR A 77 -9.20 17.23 -21.58
C THR A 77 -8.70 17.04 -20.16
N ILE A 78 -7.46 16.58 -19.98
CA ILE A 78 -6.80 16.40 -18.69
C ILE A 78 -5.71 17.46 -18.54
N LEU A 79 -5.77 18.23 -17.45
CA LEU A 79 -4.79 19.28 -17.13
C LEU A 79 -3.89 18.80 -16.00
N GLU A 80 -2.59 18.67 -16.24
CA GLU A 80 -1.60 18.25 -15.24
C GLU A 80 -0.57 19.35 -15.01
N ALA A 81 -0.33 19.69 -13.74
CA ALA A 81 0.59 20.75 -13.37
C ALA A 81 2.06 20.37 -13.63
N ARG A 82 2.40 19.09 -13.45
CA ARG A 82 3.74 18.57 -13.67
C ARG A 82 4.02 18.30 -15.15
N ASP A 83 5.28 18.05 -15.45
CA ASP A 83 5.80 17.56 -16.73
C ASP A 83 5.72 16.03 -16.87
N ARG A 84 5.04 15.35 -15.92
CA ARG A 84 4.84 13.91 -15.90
C ARG A 84 3.45 13.54 -15.41
N VAL A 85 2.97 12.38 -15.83
CA VAL A 85 1.76 11.75 -15.29
C VAL A 85 2.03 10.94 -14.01
N GLY A 86 0.97 10.40 -13.41
CA GLY A 86 1.02 9.44 -12.29
C GLY A 86 0.87 10.07 -10.91
N GLY A 87 1.16 11.36 -10.75
CA GLY A 87 1.02 12.07 -9.48
C GLY A 87 1.88 11.42 -8.38
N ARG A 88 1.23 10.91 -7.32
CA ARG A 88 1.89 10.16 -6.24
C ARG A 88 2.46 8.81 -6.69
N ASN A 89 1.95 8.23 -7.78
CA ASN A 89 2.60 7.09 -8.42
C ASN A 89 3.82 7.60 -9.20
N TRP A 90 4.97 7.55 -8.56
CA TRP A 90 6.22 8.07 -9.08
C TRP A 90 7.37 7.10 -8.80
N THR A 91 8.07 6.76 -9.87
CA THR A 91 9.30 5.97 -9.80
C THR A 91 10.48 6.87 -10.17
N ILE A 92 11.43 6.99 -9.24
CA ILE A 92 12.67 7.75 -9.40
C ILE A 92 13.72 6.84 -10.05
N ARG A 93 14.43 7.37 -11.05
CA ARG A 93 15.52 6.70 -11.79
C ARG A 93 16.65 7.69 -12.04
N ARG A 94 17.77 7.24 -12.61
CA ARG A 94 18.87 8.09 -13.07
C ARG A 94 18.34 9.32 -13.82
N GLY A 95 18.86 10.49 -13.46
CA GLY A 95 18.52 11.77 -14.10
C GLY A 95 17.25 12.44 -13.57
N ALA A 96 16.47 11.77 -12.71
CA ALA A 96 15.32 12.40 -12.08
C ALA A 96 15.75 13.57 -11.19
N HIS A 97 15.08 14.71 -11.34
CA HIS A 97 15.20 15.89 -10.48
C HIS A 97 14.03 15.91 -9.50
N VAL A 98 14.35 15.88 -8.21
CA VAL A 98 13.40 15.90 -7.10
C VAL A 98 13.47 17.26 -6.44
N LYS A 99 12.39 18.05 -6.56
CA LYS A 99 12.23 19.32 -5.85
C LYS A 99 11.25 19.18 -4.70
N LEU A 100 11.71 19.43 -3.49
CA LEU A 100 10.92 19.42 -2.27
C LEU A 100 10.27 20.79 -2.03
N GLU A 101 9.25 20.85 -1.17
CA GLU A 101 8.49 22.08 -0.93
C GLU A 101 9.29 23.17 -0.19
N ASP A 102 10.30 22.77 0.58
CA ASP A 102 11.25 23.66 1.25
C ASP A 102 12.28 24.29 0.30
N GLY A 103 12.25 23.90 -0.98
CA GLY A 103 13.21 24.34 -2.00
C GLY A 103 14.44 23.45 -2.13
N THR A 104 14.59 22.42 -1.30
CA THR A 104 15.66 21.42 -1.43
C THR A 104 15.51 20.67 -2.75
N GLU A 105 16.62 20.49 -3.46
CA GLU A 105 16.66 19.79 -4.74
C GLU A 105 17.63 18.61 -4.68
N GLN A 106 17.24 17.48 -5.28
CA GLN A 106 18.08 16.29 -5.40
C GLN A 106 18.11 15.81 -6.85
N HIS A 107 19.27 15.35 -7.30
CA HIS A 107 19.45 14.74 -8.60
C HIS A 107 19.79 13.26 -8.41
N CYS A 108 18.97 12.39 -8.98
CA CYS A 108 19.18 10.95 -8.86
C CYS A 108 20.33 10.49 -9.77
N THR A 109 21.34 9.86 -9.18
CA THR A 109 22.54 9.34 -9.85
C THR A 109 22.61 7.82 -9.88
N PHE A 110 21.49 7.12 -9.60
CA PHE A 110 21.42 5.66 -9.64
C PHE A 110 21.94 5.07 -10.96
N ASP A 111 22.39 3.82 -10.90
CA ASP A 111 22.78 3.07 -12.08
C ASP A 111 21.63 2.80 -13.04
N ASP A 112 21.97 2.59 -14.31
CA ASP A 112 20.97 2.33 -15.35
C ASP A 112 20.18 1.05 -15.02
N GLY A 113 18.88 1.12 -15.21
CA GLY A 113 17.96 0.03 -14.89
C GLY A 113 17.54 -0.03 -13.41
N LEU A 114 18.23 0.66 -12.49
CA LEU A 114 17.81 0.76 -11.10
C LEU A 114 16.72 1.82 -10.92
N TYR A 115 15.79 1.55 -10.01
CA TYR A 115 14.66 2.43 -9.76
C TYR A 115 14.17 2.39 -8.32
N PHE A 116 13.48 3.45 -7.91
CA PHE A 116 12.90 3.60 -6.59
C PHE A 116 11.45 4.06 -6.69
N ASN A 117 10.51 3.27 -6.16
CA ASN A 117 9.11 3.63 -6.07
C ASN A 117 8.85 4.58 -4.87
N ALA A 118 8.96 5.90 -5.12
CA ALA A 118 8.81 6.96 -4.11
C ALA A 118 7.39 7.07 -3.52
N GLY A 119 6.39 6.52 -4.21
CA GLY A 119 5.02 6.42 -3.70
C GLY A 119 4.57 4.96 -3.54
N PRO A 120 3.49 4.53 -4.23
CA PRO A 120 3.04 3.13 -4.20
C PRO A 120 4.13 2.21 -4.74
N ALA A 121 4.34 1.08 -4.06
CA ALA A 121 5.43 0.13 -4.36
C ALA A 121 4.98 -1.34 -4.35
N ARG A 122 3.70 -1.63 -4.06
CA ARG A 122 3.16 -3.00 -3.97
C ARG A 122 1.67 -3.02 -4.30
N ILE A 123 1.21 -4.10 -4.92
CA ILE A 123 -0.18 -4.33 -5.35
C ILE A 123 -0.68 -5.68 -4.80
N PRO A 124 -1.66 -5.69 -3.90
CA PRO A 124 -2.35 -6.90 -3.46
C PRO A 124 -3.04 -7.67 -4.57
N SER A 125 -3.09 -9.00 -4.44
CA SER A 125 -3.80 -9.90 -5.36
C SER A 125 -5.30 -9.64 -5.46
N ASN A 126 -5.90 -8.99 -4.45
CA ASN A 126 -7.32 -8.62 -4.41
C ASN A 126 -7.62 -7.23 -5.03
N HIS A 127 -6.61 -6.47 -5.47
CA HIS A 127 -6.83 -5.17 -6.11
C HIS A 127 -7.21 -5.32 -7.61
N GLN A 128 -8.39 -5.89 -7.86
CA GLN A 128 -8.83 -6.30 -9.19
C GLN A 128 -8.88 -5.15 -10.22
N ALA A 129 -9.20 -3.92 -9.80
CA ALA A 129 -9.24 -2.77 -10.72
C ALA A 129 -7.87 -2.46 -11.36
N VAL A 130 -6.82 -2.29 -10.55
CA VAL A 130 -5.48 -1.99 -11.08
C VAL A 130 -4.88 -3.19 -11.81
N LEU A 131 -5.13 -4.42 -11.32
CA LEU A 131 -4.69 -5.65 -11.99
C LEU A 131 -5.39 -5.82 -13.35
N GLY A 132 -6.66 -5.45 -13.45
CA GLY A 132 -7.42 -5.41 -14.69
C GLY A 132 -6.83 -4.43 -15.70
N TYR A 133 -6.48 -3.21 -15.29
CA TYR A 133 -5.80 -2.26 -16.16
C TYR A 133 -4.40 -2.72 -16.57
N CYS A 134 -3.64 -3.35 -15.67
CA CYS A 134 -2.34 -3.91 -16.04
C CYS A 134 -2.50 -4.97 -17.15
N ARG A 135 -3.51 -5.83 -17.03
CA ARG A 135 -3.86 -6.84 -18.05
C ARG A 135 -4.32 -6.20 -19.36
N GLU A 136 -5.27 -5.27 -19.31
CA GLU A 136 -5.79 -4.57 -20.49
C GLU A 136 -4.67 -3.81 -21.22
N PHE A 137 -3.69 -3.30 -20.48
CA PHE A 137 -2.64 -2.47 -21.04
C PHE A 137 -1.36 -3.21 -21.42
N GLY A 138 -1.22 -4.47 -21.03
CA GLY A 138 0.01 -5.23 -21.19
C GLY A 138 1.14 -4.71 -20.29
N VAL A 139 0.83 -4.20 -19.11
CA VAL A 139 1.84 -3.85 -18.11
C VAL A 139 2.27 -5.14 -17.41
N GLU A 140 3.49 -5.57 -17.70
CA GLU A 140 4.08 -6.77 -17.10
C GLU A 140 4.22 -6.61 -15.58
N LEU A 141 3.79 -7.63 -14.84
CA LEU A 141 3.86 -7.70 -13.38
C LEU A 141 4.83 -8.80 -12.96
N GLN A 142 5.54 -8.58 -11.86
CA GLN A 142 6.38 -9.54 -11.16
C GLN A 142 5.94 -9.66 -9.69
N VAL A 143 6.39 -10.72 -9.02
CA VAL A 143 6.16 -10.88 -7.57
C VAL A 143 6.86 -9.75 -6.82
N GLU A 144 6.12 -9.14 -5.89
CA GLU A 144 6.65 -8.27 -4.86
C GLU A 144 6.76 -9.07 -3.57
N VAL A 145 7.98 -9.29 -3.10
CA VAL A 145 8.26 -10.03 -1.87
C VAL A 145 7.98 -9.11 -0.69
N ASN A 146 6.75 -9.19 -0.17
CA ASN A 146 6.33 -8.35 0.95
C ASN A 146 6.69 -8.94 2.32
N SER A 147 6.94 -10.26 2.37
CA SER A 147 7.32 -11.02 3.56
C SER A 147 8.54 -11.86 3.26
N ASN A 148 9.47 -11.95 4.21
CA ASN A 148 10.65 -12.81 4.09
C ASN A 148 11.10 -13.33 5.45
N ARG A 149 11.09 -14.65 5.61
CA ARG A 149 11.49 -15.35 6.85
C ARG A 149 13.00 -15.28 7.13
N SER A 150 13.83 -14.90 6.15
CA SER A 150 15.24 -14.53 6.35
C SER A 150 15.43 -13.10 6.84
N ALA A 151 14.45 -12.21 6.64
CA ALA A 151 14.58 -10.81 7.04
C ALA A 151 14.60 -10.68 8.57
N LEU A 152 14.99 -9.50 9.03
CA LEU A 152 15.45 -9.28 10.40
C LEU A 152 14.42 -8.51 11.23
N LEU A 153 14.48 -8.75 12.54
CA LEU A 153 13.79 -7.99 13.57
C LEU A 153 14.86 -7.43 14.51
N LEU A 154 14.83 -6.12 14.73
CA LEU A 154 15.77 -5.41 15.59
C LEU A 154 14.99 -4.54 16.57
N ASN A 155 15.21 -4.76 17.86
CA ASN A 155 14.66 -3.90 18.91
C ASN A 155 15.64 -3.85 20.08
N GLU A 156 16.34 -2.72 20.24
CA GLU A 156 17.39 -2.56 21.26
C GLU A 156 16.92 -2.85 22.68
N GLN A 157 15.66 -2.56 22.99
CA GLN A 157 15.09 -2.77 24.31
C GLN A 157 14.85 -4.26 24.61
N VAL A 158 14.70 -5.08 23.57
CA VAL A 158 14.30 -6.49 23.68
C VAL A 158 15.45 -7.44 23.36
N ASN A 159 16.14 -7.22 22.24
CA ASN A 159 17.23 -8.08 21.76
C ASN A 159 18.60 -7.41 21.84
N HIS A 160 18.75 -6.33 22.62
CA HIS A 160 20.02 -5.63 22.86
C HIS A 160 20.74 -5.21 21.57
N GLY A 161 19.97 -4.93 20.51
CA GLY A 161 20.50 -4.54 19.21
C GLY A 161 21.09 -5.70 18.39
N GLN A 162 20.86 -6.95 18.80
CA GLN A 162 21.24 -8.13 18.02
C GLN A 162 20.07 -8.53 17.09
N PRO A 163 20.23 -8.44 15.76
CA PRO A 163 19.15 -8.75 14.84
C PRO A 163 18.77 -10.23 14.91
N LEU A 164 17.47 -10.51 14.98
CA LEU A 164 16.91 -11.86 14.94
C LEU A 164 16.25 -12.12 13.59
N GLN A 165 16.39 -13.31 13.03
CA GLN A 165 15.64 -13.66 11.82
C GLN A 165 14.16 -13.87 12.16
N GLN A 166 13.28 -13.39 11.30
CA GLN A 166 11.83 -13.56 11.47
C GLN A 166 11.42 -15.03 11.62
N ARG A 167 12.05 -15.96 10.90
CA ARG A 167 11.81 -17.41 11.08
C ARG A 167 12.05 -17.89 12.50
N GLN A 168 13.07 -17.38 13.17
CA GLN A 168 13.44 -17.83 14.51
C GLN A 168 12.40 -17.33 15.51
N VAL A 169 12.13 -16.02 15.50
CA VAL A 169 11.11 -15.41 16.35
C VAL A 169 9.76 -16.11 16.19
N ILE A 170 9.32 -16.34 14.94
CA ILE A 170 8.00 -16.92 14.68
C ILE A 170 7.91 -18.38 15.13
N ASN A 171 8.91 -19.20 14.81
CA ASN A 171 8.84 -20.63 15.13
C ASN A 171 9.13 -20.91 16.62
N ASP A 172 10.02 -20.14 17.26
CA ASP A 172 10.28 -20.28 18.69
C ASP A 172 9.04 -19.90 19.51
N THR A 173 8.31 -18.85 19.11
CA THR A 173 7.03 -18.50 19.76
C THR A 173 5.97 -19.56 19.55
N ARG A 174 5.84 -20.08 18.33
CA ARG A 174 4.92 -21.20 18.06
C ARG A 174 5.24 -22.39 18.95
N GLY A 175 6.52 -22.72 19.13
CA GLY A 175 6.99 -23.77 20.03
C GLY A 175 6.60 -23.53 21.48
N HIS A 176 7.00 -22.40 22.05
CA HIS A 176 6.71 -22.07 23.45
C HIS A 176 5.21 -21.98 23.74
N VAL A 177 4.42 -21.33 22.87
CA VAL A 177 2.96 -21.24 23.03
C VAL A 177 2.32 -22.63 22.95
N SER A 178 2.79 -23.48 22.03
CA SER A 178 2.28 -24.85 21.91
C SER A 178 2.61 -25.69 23.13
N GLU A 179 3.82 -25.56 23.68
CA GLU A 179 4.22 -26.23 24.92
C GLU A 179 3.33 -25.80 26.10
N LEU A 180 3.13 -24.49 26.27
CA LEU A 180 2.30 -23.96 27.35
C LEU A 180 0.85 -24.45 27.25
N LEU A 181 0.27 -24.41 26.05
CA LEU A 181 -1.09 -24.88 25.82
C LEU A 181 -1.21 -26.39 26.01
N ALA A 182 -0.25 -27.17 25.52
CA ALA A 182 -0.22 -28.62 25.72
C ALA A 182 -0.11 -28.99 27.21
N LYS A 183 0.69 -28.25 27.99
CA LYS A 183 0.80 -28.40 29.45
C LYS A 183 -0.50 -28.03 30.15
N ALA A 184 -1.17 -26.95 29.74
CA ALA A 184 -2.46 -26.55 30.29
C ALA A 184 -3.53 -27.64 30.06
N ILE A 185 -3.61 -28.17 28.83
CA ILE A 185 -4.50 -29.30 28.48
C ILE A 185 -4.22 -30.52 29.34
N ARG A 186 -2.95 -30.93 29.48
CA ARG A 186 -2.59 -32.10 30.30
C ARG A 186 -2.89 -31.94 31.79
N ARG A 187 -2.93 -30.71 32.29
CA ARG A 187 -3.27 -30.40 33.69
C ARG A 187 -4.78 -30.27 33.91
N GLY A 188 -5.59 -30.50 32.88
CA GLY A 188 -7.04 -30.41 32.94
C GLY A 188 -7.59 -28.98 32.95
N ALA A 189 -6.77 -27.98 32.59
CA ALA A 189 -7.17 -26.57 32.66
C ALA A 189 -8.22 -26.20 31.61
N LEU A 190 -8.44 -27.05 30.59
CA LEU A 190 -9.41 -26.85 29.50
C LEU A 190 -10.45 -27.99 29.45
N ASP A 191 -10.75 -28.60 30.60
CA ASP A 191 -11.68 -29.73 30.68
C ASP A 191 -13.14 -29.36 30.43
N GLN A 192 -13.49 -28.08 30.61
CA GLN A 192 -14.85 -27.57 30.39
C GLN A 192 -15.09 -27.25 28.90
N GLU A 193 -14.03 -26.92 28.16
CA GLU A 193 -14.07 -26.48 26.77
C GLU A 193 -13.83 -27.62 25.78
N MET A 194 -13.19 -28.72 26.21
CA MET A 194 -12.72 -29.79 25.33
C MET A 194 -13.09 -31.18 25.85
N THR A 195 -13.60 -32.02 24.95
CA THR A 195 -13.75 -33.46 25.23
C THR A 195 -12.39 -34.16 25.30
N ALA A 196 -12.34 -35.39 25.80
CA ALA A 196 -11.09 -36.18 25.80
C ALA A 196 -10.52 -36.34 24.38
N SER A 197 -11.38 -36.60 23.38
CA SER A 197 -10.97 -36.71 21.98
C SER A 197 -10.47 -35.39 21.39
N ASP A 198 -11.06 -34.25 21.78
CA ASP A 198 -10.56 -32.93 21.37
C ASP A 198 -9.15 -32.68 21.90
N LYS A 199 -8.90 -33.01 23.18
CA LYS A 199 -7.59 -32.84 23.81
C LYS A 199 -6.51 -33.64 23.09
N GLU A 200 -6.80 -34.90 22.73
CA GLU A 200 -5.87 -35.73 21.94
C GLU A 200 -5.55 -35.10 20.58
N ARG A 201 -6.58 -34.66 19.84
CA ARG A 201 -6.40 -34.00 18.53
C ARG A 201 -5.62 -32.71 18.62
N VAL A 202 -5.93 -31.87 19.60
CA VAL A 202 -5.25 -30.58 19.80
C VAL A 202 -3.80 -30.82 20.23
N VAL A 203 -3.52 -31.75 21.14
CA VAL A 203 -2.13 -32.05 21.54
C VAL A 203 -1.31 -32.56 20.35
N GLU A 204 -1.88 -33.41 19.49
CA GLU A 204 -1.19 -33.88 18.29
C GLU A 204 -0.94 -32.74 17.28
N PHE A 205 -1.94 -31.87 17.08
CA PHE A 205 -1.76 -30.64 16.32
C PHE A 205 -0.65 -29.76 16.90
N LEU A 206 -0.60 -29.57 18.23
CA LEU A 206 0.41 -28.74 18.89
C LEU A 206 1.82 -29.32 18.80
N ARG A 207 1.97 -30.65 18.82
CA ARG A 207 3.26 -31.31 18.52
C ARG A 207 3.75 -30.92 17.14
N ALA A 208 2.90 -31.04 16.12
CA ALA A 208 3.25 -30.70 14.75
C ALA A 208 3.45 -29.19 14.55
N TYR A 209 2.55 -28.36 15.09
CA TYR A 209 2.54 -26.91 14.94
C TYR A 209 3.72 -26.23 15.66
N GLY A 210 3.97 -26.63 16.90
CA GLY A 210 5.05 -26.10 17.74
C GLY A 210 6.39 -26.83 17.64
N ASP A 211 6.46 -27.95 16.90
CA ASP A 211 7.65 -28.81 16.84
C ASP A 211 8.07 -29.33 18.23
N LEU A 212 7.08 -29.82 18.99
CA LEU A 212 7.31 -30.32 20.35
C LEU A 212 7.90 -31.72 20.31
N SER A 213 8.81 -32.00 21.23
CA SER A 213 9.30 -33.38 21.44
C SER A 213 8.20 -34.28 22.03
N PRO A 214 8.35 -35.62 22.03
CA PRO A 214 7.28 -36.54 22.46
C PRO A 214 6.76 -36.31 23.89
N ASP A 215 7.62 -35.77 24.77
CA ASP A 215 7.30 -35.36 26.14
C ASP A 215 6.57 -34.01 26.24
N LEU A 216 6.27 -33.38 25.09
CA LEU A 216 5.59 -32.10 24.89
C LEU A 216 6.41 -30.86 25.29
N PHE A 217 7.72 -30.99 25.39
CA PHE A 217 8.62 -29.84 25.56
C PHE A 217 9.12 -29.34 24.20
N TYR A 218 9.17 -28.04 24.06
CA TYR A 218 9.84 -27.32 22.99
C TYR A 218 11.33 -27.20 23.32
N LYS A 219 12.18 -27.72 22.43
CA LYS A 219 13.64 -27.80 22.62
C LYS A 219 14.43 -27.07 21.53
N GLY A 220 13.76 -26.18 20.78
CA GLY A 220 14.26 -25.62 19.53
C GLY A 220 13.69 -26.35 18.31
N SER A 221 13.82 -25.72 17.15
CA SER A 221 13.32 -26.26 15.87
C SER A 221 14.27 -25.92 14.73
N THR A 222 14.45 -26.86 13.79
CA THR A 222 15.17 -26.57 12.53
C THR A 222 14.42 -25.54 11.67
N ARG A 223 13.11 -25.33 11.88
CA ARG A 223 12.31 -24.27 11.25
C ARG A 223 12.82 -22.87 11.60
N SER A 224 13.46 -22.74 12.78
CA SER A 224 14.07 -21.50 13.27
C SER A 224 15.42 -21.20 12.62
N GLY A 225 15.96 -22.13 11.82
CA GLY A 225 17.22 -21.98 11.10
C GLY A 225 18.43 -22.55 11.86
N TYR A 226 19.61 -22.29 11.30
CA TYR A 226 20.86 -22.89 11.73
C TYR A 226 21.92 -21.83 12.07
N ARG A 227 22.82 -22.18 13.00
CA ARG A 227 24.10 -21.46 13.23
C ARG A 227 25.15 -21.88 12.20
N ALA A 228 25.18 -23.17 11.86
CA ALA A 228 25.97 -23.73 10.78
C ALA A 228 25.01 -24.51 9.85
N LEU A 229 24.93 -24.12 8.58
CA LEU A 229 24.01 -24.73 7.63
C LEU A 229 24.37 -26.21 7.42
N PRO A 230 23.37 -27.09 7.24
CA PRO A 230 23.62 -28.48 6.86
C PRO A 230 24.33 -28.56 5.51
N GLY A 231 25.22 -29.53 5.38
CA GLY A 231 26.03 -29.80 4.20
C GLY A 231 25.60 -31.07 3.46
N ALA A 232 26.55 -31.67 2.75
CA ALA A 232 26.33 -32.96 2.08
C ALA A 232 26.64 -34.14 3.02
N GLY A 233 26.10 -35.32 2.69
CA GLY A 233 26.37 -36.54 3.44
C GLY A 233 25.71 -36.53 4.82
N THR A 234 26.52 -36.68 5.87
CA THR A 234 26.07 -36.75 7.27
C THR A 234 26.21 -35.42 8.02
N ASP A 235 26.51 -34.32 7.32
CA ASP A 235 26.57 -32.99 7.93
C ASP A 235 25.16 -32.43 8.11
N GLU A 236 24.57 -32.68 9.28
CA GLU A 236 23.24 -32.20 9.66
C GLU A 236 23.21 -30.71 10.01
N GLY A 237 24.38 -30.04 10.02
CA GLY A 237 24.51 -28.67 10.49
C GLY A 237 24.27 -28.53 11.99
N VAL A 238 24.19 -27.29 12.46
CA VAL A 238 23.94 -26.95 13.86
C VAL A 238 22.70 -26.07 13.96
N PRO A 239 21.55 -26.61 14.42
CA PRO A 239 20.36 -25.80 14.66
C PRO A 239 20.62 -24.64 15.63
N ARG A 240 19.79 -23.60 15.52
CA ARG A 240 19.82 -22.48 16.47
C ARG A 240 19.26 -22.91 17.82
N ASP A 241 19.83 -22.34 18.88
CA ASP A 241 19.24 -22.43 20.21
C ASP A 241 17.92 -21.63 20.23
N PRO A 242 16.86 -22.11 20.90
CA PRO A 242 15.60 -21.40 20.99
C PRO A 242 15.76 -20.08 21.78
N ILE A 243 15.07 -19.03 21.33
CA ILE A 243 14.97 -17.77 22.07
C ILE A 243 14.19 -17.99 23.37
N ASP A 244 14.61 -17.35 24.47
CA ASP A 244 13.89 -17.37 25.75
C ASP A 244 12.48 -16.77 25.57
N LEU A 245 11.45 -17.49 26.03
CA LEU A 245 10.06 -17.07 25.94
C LEU A 245 9.85 -15.64 26.46
N ARG A 246 10.52 -15.22 27.54
CA ARG A 246 10.34 -13.88 28.12
C ARG A 246 10.69 -12.76 27.14
N MET A 247 11.69 -12.98 26.29
CA MET A 247 12.03 -12.04 25.21
C MET A 247 10.92 -11.99 24.15
N LEU A 248 10.34 -13.14 23.82
CA LEU A 248 9.30 -13.28 22.81
C LEU A 248 7.94 -12.71 23.23
N LEU A 249 7.73 -12.43 24.53
CA LEU A 249 6.49 -11.84 25.03
C LEU A 249 6.38 -10.32 24.78
N ASP A 250 7.45 -9.65 24.35
CA ASP A 250 7.42 -8.21 24.06
C ASP A 250 6.72 -7.95 22.71
N GLU A 251 5.58 -7.27 22.75
CA GLU A 251 4.78 -6.95 21.56
C GLU A 251 5.53 -6.12 20.50
N ASN A 252 6.53 -5.34 20.91
CA ASN A 252 7.30 -4.49 20.00
C ASN A 252 8.27 -5.29 19.13
N LEU A 253 8.45 -6.59 19.40
CA LEU A 253 9.13 -7.51 18.50
C LEU A 253 8.21 -7.98 17.34
N TRP A 254 6.89 -7.93 17.53
CA TRP A 254 5.89 -8.56 16.66
C TRP A 254 5.23 -7.63 15.65
N ALA A 255 5.20 -6.32 15.91
CA ALA A 255 4.47 -5.35 15.08
C ALA A 255 4.79 -5.49 13.58
N GLY A 256 6.06 -5.73 13.25
CA GLY A 256 6.49 -5.98 11.88
C GLY A 256 6.06 -7.32 11.30
N VAL A 257 6.06 -8.39 12.10
CA VAL A 257 5.62 -9.71 11.65
C VAL A 257 4.12 -9.71 11.38
N LEU A 258 3.32 -9.16 12.31
CA LEU A 258 1.86 -9.13 12.20
C LEU A 258 1.36 -8.20 11.06
N PHE A 259 2.22 -7.32 10.55
CA PHE A 259 1.94 -6.50 9.38
C PHE A 259 1.54 -7.35 8.15
N GLU A 260 2.10 -8.55 8.00
CA GLU A 260 1.80 -9.44 6.87
C GLU A 260 0.42 -10.11 6.96
N ASP A 261 -0.18 -10.15 8.15
CA ASP A 261 -1.51 -10.72 8.38
C ASP A 261 -2.64 -9.76 7.99
N ILE A 262 -2.34 -8.47 7.81
CA ILE A 262 -3.29 -7.48 7.31
C ILE A 262 -3.74 -7.92 5.91
N PHE A 263 -5.06 -8.06 5.68
CA PHE A 263 -5.63 -8.60 4.44
C PHE A 263 -5.07 -8.00 3.14
N VAL A 264 -4.75 -6.70 3.13
CA VAL A 264 -4.19 -5.98 1.98
C VAL A 264 -2.65 -5.96 1.94
N MET A 265 -1.99 -6.72 2.80
CA MET A 265 -0.53 -6.88 2.88
C MET A 265 -0.10 -8.35 2.75
N GLN A 266 -1.06 -9.27 2.71
CA GLN A 266 -0.82 -10.69 2.56
C GLN A 266 -0.19 -11.02 1.20
N ALA A 267 0.74 -11.98 1.20
CA ALA A 267 1.24 -12.57 -0.03
C ALA A 267 0.10 -13.29 -0.79
N THR A 268 0.11 -13.37 -2.12
CA THR A 268 1.15 -12.86 -3.03
C THR A 268 0.88 -11.40 -3.42
N MET A 269 1.91 -10.56 -3.29
CA MET A 269 1.89 -9.17 -3.74
C MET A 269 2.57 -9.07 -5.10
N LEU A 270 2.21 -8.04 -5.86
CA LEU A 270 2.69 -7.80 -7.23
C LEU A 270 3.25 -6.39 -7.37
N GLN A 271 4.16 -6.20 -8.31
CA GLN A 271 4.59 -4.88 -8.77
C GLN A 271 4.84 -4.90 -10.29
N PRO A 272 4.72 -3.77 -11.01
CA PRO A 272 5.13 -3.73 -12.40
C PRO A 272 6.64 -3.89 -12.58
N VAL A 273 7.05 -4.67 -13.58
CA VAL A 273 8.46 -4.80 -13.95
C VAL A 273 9.00 -3.43 -14.34
N GLY A 274 10.08 -3.02 -13.67
CA GLY A 274 10.75 -1.76 -13.96
C GLY A 274 10.08 -0.51 -13.40
N GLY A 275 9.14 -0.62 -12.45
CA GLY A 275 8.62 0.52 -11.66
C GLY A 275 7.10 0.73 -11.68
N MET A 276 6.52 1.21 -10.58
CA MET A 276 5.08 1.41 -10.43
C MET A 276 4.49 2.47 -11.40
N ASP A 277 5.32 3.40 -11.87
CA ASP A 277 4.95 4.41 -12.86
C ASP A 277 4.71 3.86 -14.28
N ARG A 278 5.01 2.58 -14.53
CA ARG A 278 4.65 1.90 -15.78
C ARG A 278 3.13 1.88 -16.00
N ILE A 279 2.35 1.85 -14.92
CA ILE A 279 0.88 1.91 -14.97
C ILE A 279 0.40 3.28 -15.52
N PRO A 280 0.73 4.44 -14.90
CA PRO A 280 0.31 5.72 -15.45
C PRO A 280 0.91 6.01 -16.83
N ALA A 281 2.14 5.55 -17.13
CA ALA A 281 2.69 5.64 -18.49
C ALA A 281 1.85 4.87 -19.53
N ALA A 282 1.28 3.72 -19.15
CA ALA A 282 0.41 2.95 -20.03
C ALA A 282 -0.96 3.63 -20.29
N PHE A 283 -1.49 4.36 -19.30
CA PHE A 283 -2.64 5.25 -19.49
C PHE A 283 -2.29 6.42 -20.41
N GLU A 284 -1.16 7.09 -20.19
CA GLU A 284 -0.72 8.22 -20.99
C GLU A 284 -0.61 7.87 -22.48
N LYS A 285 -0.06 6.69 -22.81
CA LYS A 285 -0.01 6.21 -24.21
C LYS A 285 -1.39 6.18 -24.89
N ARG A 286 -2.46 5.91 -24.14
CA ARG A 286 -3.85 5.82 -24.64
C ARG A 286 -4.59 7.16 -24.60
N LEU A 287 -4.08 8.12 -23.83
CA LEU A 287 -4.71 9.43 -23.57
C LEU A 287 -3.84 10.61 -24.04
N ARG A 288 -2.80 10.35 -24.84
CA ARG A 288 -1.77 11.35 -25.16
C ARG A 288 -2.35 12.64 -25.74
N SER A 289 -3.38 12.53 -26.60
CA SER A 289 -4.05 13.70 -27.19
C SER A 289 -4.97 14.45 -26.22
N GLN A 290 -5.36 13.83 -25.11
CA GLN A 290 -6.26 14.39 -24.10
C GLN A 290 -5.48 15.07 -22.97
N ILE A 291 -4.20 14.74 -22.76
CA ILE A 291 -3.38 15.24 -21.64
C ILE A 291 -2.61 16.50 -22.04
N ARG A 292 -2.70 17.53 -21.20
CA ARG A 292 -1.88 18.75 -21.26
C ARG A 292 -1.00 18.82 -20.01
N LEU A 293 0.28 18.54 -20.18
CA LEU A 293 1.30 18.67 -19.14
C LEU A 293 1.70 20.15 -18.96
N GLY A 294 2.27 20.48 -17.79
CA GLY A 294 2.63 21.86 -17.44
C GLY A 294 1.44 22.82 -17.30
N ALA A 295 0.21 22.30 -17.30
CA ALA A 295 -1.05 23.03 -17.24
C ALA A 295 -1.52 23.18 -15.78
N ARG A 296 -0.82 24.00 -15.00
CA ARG A 296 -1.18 24.24 -13.59
C ARG A 296 -2.50 25.01 -13.50
N VAL A 297 -3.51 24.42 -12.87
CA VAL A 297 -4.80 25.09 -12.62
C VAL A 297 -4.62 26.19 -11.57
N SER A 298 -5.16 27.38 -11.86
CA SER A 298 -5.16 28.56 -10.98
C SER A 298 -6.55 29.00 -10.53
N GLU A 299 -7.60 28.71 -11.33
CA GLU A 299 -8.99 29.05 -10.98
C GLU A 299 -9.99 27.95 -11.39
N ILE A 300 -11.00 27.71 -10.55
CA ILE A 300 -12.14 26.82 -10.81
C ILE A 300 -13.46 27.55 -10.52
N ARG A 301 -14.23 27.89 -11.56
CA ARG A 301 -15.55 28.52 -11.41
C ARG A 301 -16.67 27.60 -11.88
N LYS A 302 -17.60 27.29 -10.99
CA LYS A 302 -18.91 26.74 -11.37
C LYS A 302 -19.71 27.82 -12.08
N LEU A 303 -20.25 27.48 -13.24
CA LEU A 303 -21.14 28.30 -14.04
C LEU A 303 -22.57 27.74 -13.94
N PRO A 304 -23.62 28.48 -14.36
CA PRO A 304 -24.98 27.93 -14.41
C PRO A 304 -25.13 26.65 -15.26
N ASP A 305 -24.34 26.53 -16.32
CA ASP A 305 -24.41 25.47 -17.34
C ASP A 305 -23.09 24.69 -17.49
N GLY A 306 -22.17 24.80 -16.53
CA GLY A 306 -20.92 24.04 -16.56
C GLY A 306 -19.85 24.54 -15.62
N VAL A 307 -18.62 24.52 -16.11
CA VAL A 307 -17.43 24.91 -15.35
C VAL A 307 -16.43 25.62 -16.26
N ARG A 308 -15.81 26.68 -15.74
CA ARG A 308 -14.65 27.33 -16.35
C ARG A 308 -13.42 27.07 -15.49
N ILE A 309 -12.33 26.69 -16.15
CA ILE A 309 -11.03 26.42 -15.54
C ILE A 309 -10.02 27.37 -16.17
N VAL A 310 -9.25 28.07 -15.33
CA VAL A 310 -8.06 28.83 -15.75
C VAL A 310 -6.83 28.03 -15.36
N TYR A 311 -5.89 27.91 -16.30
CA TYR A 311 -4.67 27.12 -16.11
C TYR A 311 -3.50 27.70 -16.91
N GLY A 312 -2.27 27.33 -16.53
CA GLY A 312 -1.05 27.77 -17.20
C GLY A 312 0.02 28.19 -16.19
N ARG A 313 1.00 28.96 -16.65
CA ARG A 313 2.06 29.53 -15.80
C ARG A 313 1.80 31.03 -15.61
N ALA A 314 2.44 31.62 -14.60
CA ALA A 314 2.36 33.07 -14.40
C ALA A 314 2.84 33.80 -15.67
N GLY A 315 1.99 34.67 -16.24
CA GLY A 315 2.25 35.36 -17.51
C GLY A 315 1.72 34.65 -18.77
N GLU A 316 1.40 33.35 -18.69
CA GLU A 316 0.89 32.53 -19.80
C GLU A 316 -0.28 31.67 -19.32
N THR A 317 -1.45 32.29 -19.22
CA THR A 317 -2.68 31.61 -18.78
C THR A 317 -3.64 31.37 -19.95
N ALA A 318 -4.25 30.20 -19.98
CA ALA A 318 -5.36 29.85 -20.85
C ALA A 318 -6.61 29.54 -20.01
N SER A 319 -7.77 29.47 -20.66
CA SER A 319 -8.98 28.99 -20.03
C SER A 319 -9.69 27.94 -20.88
N ILE A 320 -10.45 27.07 -20.22
CA ILE A 320 -11.29 26.06 -20.87
C ILE A 320 -12.64 26.00 -20.15
N THR A 321 -13.71 25.88 -20.93
CA THR A 321 -15.07 25.66 -20.44
C THR A 321 -15.52 24.25 -20.82
N ALA A 322 -16.16 23.57 -19.88
CA ALA A 322 -16.69 22.21 -20.05
C ALA A 322 -18.05 22.09 -19.36
N ALA A 323 -18.83 21.08 -19.73
CA ALA A 323 -20.09 20.79 -19.03
C ALA A 323 -19.82 20.28 -17.60
N TYR A 324 -18.75 19.51 -17.43
CA TYR A 324 -18.36 18.94 -16.13
C TYR A 324 -16.86 19.07 -15.88
N ALA A 325 -16.49 19.15 -14.61
CA ALA A 325 -15.11 18.98 -14.14
C ALA A 325 -15.01 17.80 -13.18
N ILE A 326 -13.95 17.00 -13.33
CA ILE A 326 -13.51 16.03 -12.32
C ILE A 326 -12.26 16.58 -11.66
N VAL A 327 -12.35 16.89 -10.36
CA VAL A 327 -11.25 17.47 -9.59
C VAL A 327 -10.51 16.35 -8.85
N THR A 328 -9.28 16.04 -9.28
CA THR A 328 -8.42 15.04 -8.63
C THR A 328 -7.22 15.65 -7.91
N ILE A 329 -7.18 16.98 -7.86
CA ILE A 329 -6.17 17.76 -7.14
C ILE A 329 -6.26 17.45 -5.63
N PRO A 330 -5.12 17.15 -4.95
CA PRO A 330 -5.11 16.96 -3.50
C PRO A 330 -5.72 18.16 -2.76
N LEU A 331 -6.51 17.91 -1.71
CA LEU A 331 -7.24 18.97 -1.00
C LEU A 331 -6.35 20.11 -0.47
N PRO A 332 -5.13 19.86 0.06
CA PRO A 332 -4.23 20.96 0.49
C PRO A 332 -3.84 21.89 -0.66
N VAL A 333 -3.71 21.36 -1.89
CA VAL A 333 -3.44 22.16 -3.08
C VAL A 333 -4.72 22.86 -3.54
N LEU A 334 -5.85 22.14 -3.58
CA LEU A 334 -7.15 22.69 -3.98
C LEU A 334 -7.60 23.85 -3.07
N ALA A 335 -7.28 23.80 -1.77
CA ALA A 335 -7.57 24.86 -0.81
C ALA A 335 -6.95 26.21 -1.18
N ARG A 336 -5.85 26.20 -1.96
CA ARG A 336 -5.11 27.38 -2.41
C ARG A 336 -5.52 27.85 -3.82
N ILE A 337 -6.39 27.12 -4.50
CA ILE A 337 -6.85 27.46 -5.86
C ILE A 337 -8.08 28.35 -5.76
N GLU A 338 -8.08 29.45 -6.51
CA GLU A 338 -9.22 30.34 -6.55
C GLU A 338 -10.48 29.62 -7.06
N ASN A 339 -11.60 29.80 -6.37
CA ASN A 339 -12.84 29.10 -6.70
C ASN A 339 -14.09 29.87 -6.28
N ASN A 340 -15.28 29.43 -6.69
CA ASN A 340 -16.57 29.92 -6.19
C ASN A 340 -17.40 28.83 -5.48
N PHE A 341 -16.73 27.86 -4.85
CA PHE A 341 -17.43 26.80 -4.12
C PHE A 341 -18.23 27.35 -2.94
N SER A 342 -19.30 26.64 -2.57
CA SER A 342 -20.13 27.03 -1.43
C SER A 342 -19.32 26.99 -0.13
N PRO A 343 -19.67 27.79 0.89
CA PRO A 343 -18.95 27.80 2.16
C PRO A 343 -18.83 26.42 2.83
N PRO A 344 -19.87 25.55 2.85
CA PRO A 344 -19.73 24.19 3.37
C PRO A 344 -18.71 23.34 2.61
N PHE A 345 -18.66 23.46 1.28
CA PHE A 345 -17.71 22.71 0.46
C PHE A 345 -16.28 23.17 0.68
N ARG A 346 -16.04 24.48 0.79
CA ARG A 346 -14.72 25.03 1.13
C ARG A 346 -14.24 24.55 2.50
N ARG A 347 -15.12 24.53 3.51
CA ARG A 347 -14.78 23.99 4.84
C ARG A 347 -14.38 22.52 4.79
N ALA A 348 -15.05 21.70 3.99
CA ALA A 348 -14.67 20.30 3.82
C ALA A 348 -13.26 20.15 3.20
N ILE A 349 -12.94 20.97 2.20
CA ILE A 349 -11.60 21.00 1.59
C ILE A 349 -10.53 21.40 2.62
N THR A 350 -10.75 22.46 3.40
CA THR A 350 -9.75 22.99 4.33
C THR A 350 -9.57 22.14 5.59
N ASN A 351 -10.63 21.46 6.05
CA ASN A 351 -10.62 20.75 7.34
C ASN A 351 -10.27 19.27 7.21
N THR A 352 -10.04 18.76 5.99
CA THR A 352 -9.62 17.37 5.80
C THR A 352 -8.13 17.25 6.10
N ALA A 353 -7.80 16.48 7.15
CA ALA A 353 -6.42 16.19 7.51
C ALA A 353 -5.75 15.28 6.46
N TYR A 354 -4.49 15.57 6.14
CA TYR A 354 -3.64 14.73 5.32
C TYR A 354 -2.57 14.12 6.20
N ASP A 355 -2.27 12.85 5.93
CA ASP A 355 -1.19 12.16 6.61
C ASP A 355 0.16 12.44 5.92
N ASN A 356 1.25 12.26 6.66
CA ASN A 356 2.61 12.42 6.17
C ASN A 356 3.20 11.05 5.87
N ALA A 357 4.06 10.99 4.86
CA ALA A 357 4.82 9.80 4.54
C ALA A 357 6.16 10.21 3.94
N VAL A 358 7.22 9.53 4.36
CA VAL A 358 8.58 9.74 3.84
C VAL A 358 9.19 8.40 3.50
N LYS A 359 9.95 8.38 2.40
CA LYS A 359 10.75 7.23 2.00
C LYS A 359 12.15 7.69 1.64
N ILE A 360 13.16 6.98 2.13
CA ILE A 360 14.57 7.29 1.85
C ILE A 360 15.24 6.03 1.33
N ALA A 361 15.76 6.11 0.11
CA ALA A 361 16.39 4.99 -0.57
C ALA A 361 17.77 5.39 -1.11
N TRP A 362 18.68 4.43 -1.16
CA TRP A 362 20.00 4.60 -1.76
C TRP A 362 20.38 3.36 -2.56
N GLN A 363 21.33 3.55 -3.47
CA GLN A 363 21.95 2.44 -4.17
C GLN A 363 23.09 1.87 -3.33
N SER A 364 23.20 0.54 -3.24
CA SER A 364 24.38 -0.12 -2.67
C SER A 364 24.66 -1.47 -3.35
N PRO A 365 25.83 -2.08 -3.08
CA PRO A 365 26.04 -3.50 -3.32
C PRO A 365 24.97 -4.34 -2.59
N ARG A 366 24.63 -5.51 -3.15
CA ARG A 366 23.58 -6.38 -2.62
C ARG A 366 24.05 -7.27 -1.46
N PHE A 367 24.67 -6.67 -0.44
CA PHE A 367 25.19 -7.40 0.74
C PHE A 367 24.10 -8.22 1.45
N TRP A 368 22.84 -7.78 1.39
CA TRP A 368 21.70 -8.51 1.94
C TRP A 368 21.50 -9.88 1.26
N GLU A 369 21.86 -10.05 -0.01
CA GLU A 369 21.77 -11.34 -0.71
C GLU A 369 23.00 -12.21 -0.47
N THR A 370 24.19 -11.62 -0.60
CA THR A 370 25.47 -12.34 -0.57
C THR A 370 25.89 -12.75 0.84
N GLU A 371 25.56 -11.95 1.85
CA GLU A 371 25.99 -12.17 3.24
C GLU A 371 24.83 -12.62 4.13
N ALA A 372 23.64 -12.03 3.97
CA ALA A 372 22.49 -12.31 4.83
C ALA A 372 21.46 -13.29 4.23
N HIS A 373 21.61 -13.67 2.96
CA HIS A 373 20.69 -14.55 2.24
C HIS A 373 19.22 -14.08 2.26
N ILE A 374 19.03 -12.76 2.14
CA ILE A 374 17.73 -12.08 2.07
C ILE A 374 17.46 -11.70 0.61
N TYR A 375 16.39 -12.25 0.02
CA TYR A 375 15.93 -11.94 -1.34
C TYR A 375 14.54 -11.30 -1.26
N GLY A 376 14.47 -9.97 -1.35
CA GLY A 376 13.25 -9.20 -1.11
C GLY A 376 12.76 -9.25 0.35
N GLY A 377 11.60 -8.64 0.63
CA GLY A 377 11.00 -8.59 1.97
C GLY A 377 11.37 -7.35 2.78
N ILE A 378 10.97 -7.36 4.04
CA ILE A 378 11.12 -6.20 4.94
C ILE A 378 11.72 -6.67 6.26
N SER A 379 12.83 -6.05 6.65
CA SER A 379 13.32 -6.07 8.02
C SER A 379 12.66 -4.95 8.81
N PHE A 380 12.26 -5.22 10.05
CA PHE A 380 11.64 -4.22 10.91
C PHE A 380 12.62 -3.82 12.00
N VAL A 381 12.82 -2.51 12.15
CA VAL A 381 13.79 -1.94 13.07
C VAL A 381 13.07 -0.97 13.99
N ASN A 382 13.16 -1.18 15.31
CA ASN A 382 12.61 -0.25 16.29
C ASN A 382 13.57 0.93 16.51
N ARG A 383 13.79 1.71 15.46
CA ARG A 383 14.57 2.95 15.40
C ARG A 383 13.84 3.97 14.52
N GLU A 384 14.41 5.15 14.36
CA GLU A 384 13.84 6.27 13.60
C GLU A 384 13.37 5.87 12.19
N THR A 385 14.07 4.98 11.49
CA THR A 385 13.73 4.61 10.11
C THR A 385 12.64 3.54 9.96
N ARG A 386 12.24 2.89 11.08
CA ARG A 386 11.20 1.85 11.23
C ARG A 386 11.38 0.55 10.44
N LEU A 387 11.93 0.58 9.24
CA LEU A 387 12.11 -0.59 8.40
C LEU A 387 13.27 -0.46 7.41
N VAL A 388 13.69 -1.62 6.90
CA VAL A 388 14.54 -1.76 5.73
C VAL A 388 13.82 -2.69 4.76
N TRP A 389 13.49 -2.20 3.56
CA TRP A 389 12.76 -2.95 2.54
C TRP A 389 13.69 -3.25 1.37
N TYR A 390 13.90 -4.53 1.13
CA TYR A 390 14.79 -5.06 0.09
C TYR A 390 14.05 -5.17 -1.24
N PRO A 391 14.72 -4.90 -2.38
CA PRO A 391 14.08 -4.95 -3.69
C PRO A 391 13.67 -6.38 -4.06
N SER A 392 12.57 -6.51 -4.80
CA SER A 392 12.04 -7.80 -5.30
C SER A 392 12.46 -8.09 -6.74
N GLU A 393 13.30 -7.24 -7.32
CA GLU A 393 13.83 -7.35 -8.67
C GLU A 393 15.35 -7.56 -8.68
N SER A 394 15.83 -8.05 -9.83
CA SER A 394 17.25 -8.14 -10.18
C SER A 394 18.07 -8.89 -9.12
N PHE A 395 17.58 -10.03 -8.65
CA PHE A 395 18.33 -10.89 -7.73
C PHE A 395 19.67 -11.31 -8.34
N GLN A 396 20.72 -11.42 -7.51
CA GLN A 396 22.08 -11.80 -7.89
C GLN A 396 22.83 -10.81 -8.82
N THR A 397 22.33 -9.57 -8.98
CA THR A 397 23.13 -8.51 -9.63
C THR A 397 24.10 -7.85 -8.64
N SER A 398 25.02 -7.01 -9.12
CA SER A 398 26.02 -6.36 -8.25
C SER A 398 25.41 -5.32 -7.29
N ASN A 399 24.48 -4.51 -7.79
CA ASN A 399 23.88 -3.38 -7.06
C ASN A 399 22.36 -3.47 -7.01
N GLY A 400 21.76 -2.82 -6.03
CA GLY A 400 20.32 -2.67 -5.88
C GLY A 400 19.95 -1.38 -5.15
N ILE A 401 18.67 -1.05 -5.17
CA ILE A 401 18.11 0.05 -4.38
C ILE A 401 17.59 -0.51 -3.06
N LEU A 402 18.15 -0.04 -1.95
CA LEU A 402 17.66 -0.36 -0.62
C LEU A 402 16.79 0.78 -0.11
N LEU A 403 15.57 0.46 0.32
CA LEU A 403 14.71 1.42 1.01
C LEU A 403 14.96 1.31 2.51
N GLY A 404 15.80 2.18 3.06
CA GLY A 404 16.16 2.12 4.47
C GLY A 404 15.34 2.99 5.41
N CYS A 405 14.31 3.67 4.89
CA CYS A 405 13.29 4.33 5.71
C CYS A 405 11.96 4.36 4.96
N TYR A 406 10.88 3.98 5.64
CA TYR A 406 9.53 4.28 5.21
C TYR A 406 8.65 4.55 6.44
N ASN A 407 8.44 5.83 6.72
CA ASN A 407 7.63 6.28 7.85
C ASN A 407 6.32 6.90 7.37
N THR A 408 5.33 6.89 8.27
CA THR A 408 4.05 7.58 8.12
C THR A 408 3.71 8.34 9.40
N GLY A 409 2.70 9.22 9.37
CA GLY A 409 2.26 9.91 10.58
C GLY A 409 3.31 10.88 11.13
N ASP A 410 3.40 10.95 12.45
CA ASP A 410 4.34 11.85 13.12
C ASP A 410 5.80 11.41 12.97
N ASP A 411 6.06 10.12 12.78
CA ASP A 411 7.41 9.60 12.50
C ASP A 411 7.95 10.07 11.14
N ALA A 412 7.08 10.45 10.21
CA ALA A 412 7.50 11.02 8.93
C ALA A 412 7.80 12.52 9.00
N LYS A 413 7.39 13.21 10.08
CA LYS A 413 7.65 14.65 10.28
C LYS A 413 8.97 14.91 11.00
N ARG A 414 9.39 13.97 11.85
CA ARG A 414 10.68 13.96 12.52
C ARG A 414 11.77 13.66 11.49
#